data_AF-A0A9P9I9Y1-F1
#
_entry.id   AF-A0A9P9I9Y1-F1
#
_cell.length_a   1.000
_cell.length_b   1.000
_cell.length_c   1.000
_cell.angle_alpha   90.00
_cell.angle_beta   90.00
_cell.angle_gamma   90.00
#
_symmetry.space_group_name_H-M   'P 1'
#
loop_
_entity.id
_entity.type
_entity.pdbx_description
1 polymer ?
#
loop_
_entity_poly.entity_id
_entity_poly.type
_entity_poly.pdbx_seq_one_letter_code
_entity_poly.pdbx_strand_id
1 'polypeptide(L)'
;MSGPHTNERLEIWMESQDAAMTYDIKLNQDFDSYCEMLEMLGQPTVNQFAALSKDGRRNTFRRWLVENEPIEVDGFIEWQCCKAIRTFLLFKDHLEGNEMGQQLIHEARQVFYEENRFIMSSTLLDQFMSDSLGSWEKPVAVESLIRDIAIRVDRRYCESENLALNLGGAFRLTDAERISIEVVERGVPNGSDLATQETIKNMSMVVKDLIGHFGPRLEVSKLLFWDADYKDGLTVCPAVRYDIKPYWNAPSDTARARMQKGEASFQETMQVQIAEWADQSYDPYPLNAVGRDV
;
A
#
# COMPACT_ATOMS: atom_id res chain seq x y z
N MET A 1 -53.57 24.29 -14.26
CA MET A 1 -53.10 23.70 -12.99
C MET A 1 -52.94 22.22 -13.25
N SER A 2 -51.72 21.84 -13.60
CA SER A 2 -51.36 20.52 -14.08
C SER A 2 -50.83 19.71 -12.88
N GLY A 3 -51.49 18.59 -12.57
CA GLY A 3 -51.13 17.73 -11.44
C GLY A 3 -49.96 16.78 -11.78
N PRO A 4 -49.12 16.41 -10.80
CA PRO A 4 -48.00 15.51 -10.99
C PRO A 4 -48.45 14.06 -10.73
N HIS A 5 -48.64 13.24 -11.77
CA HIS A 5 -48.92 11.80 -11.60
C HIS A 5 -48.24 10.90 -12.64
N THR A 6 -47.22 11.40 -13.33
CA THR A 6 -46.46 10.61 -14.33
C THR A 6 -45.08 10.14 -13.87
N ASN A 7 -44.53 10.67 -12.76
CA ASN A 7 -43.21 10.26 -12.26
C ASN A 7 -43.23 9.01 -11.37
N GLU A 8 -44.19 8.88 -10.45
CA GLU A 8 -44.22 7.74 -9.51
C GLU A 8 -44.40 6.38 -10.21
N ARG A 9 -45.07 6.33 -11.37
CA ARG A 9 -45.26 5.09 -12.14
C ARG A 9 -44.03 4.68 -12.96
N LEU A 10 -43.14 5.61 -13.29
CA LEU A 10 -41.87 5.33 -13.96
C LEU A 10 -40.81 4.90 -12.95
N GLU A 11 -40.79 5.51 -11.76
CA GLU A 11 -39.90 5.13 -10.65
C GLU A 11 -40.17 3.69 -10.18
N ILE A 12 -41.43 3.30 -9.99
CA ILE A 12 -41.78 1.92 -9.58
C ILE A 12 -41.46 0.88 -10.68
N TRP A 13 -41.49 1.26 -11.96
CA TRP A 13 -41.14 0.36 -13.06
C TRP A 13 -39.62 0.23 -13.25
N MET A 14 -38.85 1.29 -12.98
CA MET A 14 -37.39 1.28 -13.00
C MET A 14 -36.81 0.55 -11.77
N GLU A 15 -37.36 0.75 -10.57
CA GLU A 15 -36.96 0.02 -9.36
C GLU A 15 -37.24 -1.50 -9.45
N SER A 16 -38.32 -1.89 -10.14
CA SER A 16 -38.66 -3.29 -10.40
C SER A 16 -37.71 -3.95 -11.42
N GLN A 17 -37.25 -3.20 -12.42
CA GLN A 17 -36.23 -3.67 -13.38
C GLN A 17 -34.85 -3.74 -12.75
N ASP A 18 -34.45 -2.76 -11.94
CA ASP A 18 -33.18 -2.80 -11.20
C ASP A 18 -33.16 -3.91 -10.15
N ALA A 19 -34.25 -4.15 -9.44
CA ALA A 19 -34.34 -5.27 -8.49
C ALA A 19 -34.29 -6.63 -9.20
N ALA A 20 -34.98 -6.79 -10.33
CA ALA A 20 -34.95 -8.02 -11.13
C ALA A 20 -33.59 -8.25 -11.79
N MET A 21 -32.94 -7.20 -12.29
CA MET A 21 -31.60 -7.26 -12.88
C MET A 21 -30.52 -7.49 -11.81
N THR A 22 -30.67 -6.93 -10.62
CA THR A 22 -29.79 -7.21 -9.46
C THR A 22 -29.97 -8.65 -8.94
N TYR A 23 -31.18 -9.22 -9.01
CA TYR A 23 -31.43 -10.61 -8.65
C TYR A 23 -30.87 -11.59 -9.69
N ASP A 24 -31.01 -11.30 -10.98
CA ASP A 24 -30.51 -12.15 -12.08
C ASP A 24 -28.98 -12.07 -12.24
N ILE A 25 -28.38 -10.92 -11.89
CA ILE A 25 -26.92 -10.75 -11.78
C ILE A 25 -26.38 -11.50 -10.56
N LYS A 26 -27.05 -11.47 -9.40
CA LYS A 26 -26.62 -12.25 -8.22
C LYS A 26 -26.68 -13.75 -8.43
N LEU A 27 -27.76 -14.27 -9.05
CA LEU A 27 -27.92 -15.71 -9.31
C LEU A 27 -26.94 -16.27 -10.35
N ASN A 28 -26.57 -15.49 -11.37
CA ASN A 28 -25.55 -15.90 -12.35
C ASN A 28 -24.11 -15.66 -11.83
N GLN A 29 -23.89 -14.64 -10.99
CA GLN A 29 -22.61 -14.44 -10.31
C GLN A 29 -22.31 -15.57 -9.32
N ASP A 30 -23.31 -16.12 -8.61
CA ASP A 30 -23.07 -17.18 -7.62
C ASP A 30 -22.58 -18.49 -8.27
N PHE A 31 -23.12 -18.89 -9.44
CA PHE A 31 -22.69 -20.12 -10.09
C PHE A 31 -21.30 -20.01 -10.72
N ASP A 32 -21.02 -18.91 -11.43
CA ASP A 32 -19.71 -18.67 -12.04
C ASP A 32 -18.65 -18.45 -10.96
N SER A 33 -18.97 -17.71 -9.88
CA SER A 33 -18.08 -17.52 -8.73
C SER A 33 -17.80 -18.82 -7.99
N TYR A 34 -18.81 -19.69 -7.86
CA TYR A 34 -18.64 -21.00 -7.27
C TYR A 34 -17.75 -21.90 -8.15
N CYS A 35 -17.92 -21.85 -9.47
CA CYS A 35 -17.04 -22.57 -10.40
C CYS A 35 -15.60 -22.04 -10.34
N GLU A 36 -15.40 -20.72 -10.34
CA GLU A 36 -14.09 -20.08 -10.15
C GLU A 36 -13.46 -20.52 -8.81
N MET A 37 -14.24 -20.59 -7.74
CA MET A 37 -13.77 -21.08 -6.43
C MET A 37 -13.36 -22.55 -6.49
N LEU A 38 -14.16 -23.43 -7.10
CA LEU A 38 -13.81 -24.85 -7.25
C LEU A 38 -12.57 -25.06 -8.13
N GLU A 39 -12.44 -24.29 -9.22
CA GLU A 39 -11.24 -24.25 -10.03
C GLU A 39 -10.03 -23.81 -9.21
N MET A 40 -10.22 -22.79 -8.36
CA MET A 40 -9.19 -22.29 -7.46
C MET A 40 -8.69 -23.38 -6.51
N LEU A 41 -9.61 -24.07 -5.85
CA LEU A 41 -9.31 -25.18 -4.95
C LEU A 41 -8.58 -26.32 -5.66
N GLY A 42 -8.82 -26.50 -6.96
CA GLY A 42 -8.39 -27.68 -7.71
C GLY A 42 -8.96 -28.97 -7.14
N GLN A 43 -10.06 -28.88 -6.39
CA GLN A 43 -10.72 -29.96 -5.66
C GLN A 43 -12.23 -29.82 -5.79
N PRO A 44 -12.98 -30.93 -5.79
CA PRO A 44 -14.44 -30.86 -5.88
C PRO A 44 -15.11 -30.40 -4.57
N THR A 45 -14.39 -30.39 -3.43
CA THR A 45 -14.93 -29.92 -2.14
C THR A 45 -13.88 -29.22 -1.27
N VAL A 46 -14.36 -28.34 -0.39
CA VAL A 46 -13.56 -27.66 0.65
C VAL A 46 -12.87 -28.66 1.58
N ASN A 47 -13.55 -29.74 1.97
CA ASN A 47 -12.99 -30.77 2.84
C ASN A 47 -11.77 -31.46 2.23
N GLN A 48 -11.80 -31.75 0.92
CA GLN A 48 -10.66 -32.33 0.22
C GLN A 48 -9.50 -31.34 0.12
N PHE A 49 -9.80 -30.06 -0.13
CA PHE A 49 -8.78 -29.02 -0.11
C PHE A 49 -8.14 -28.87 1.28
N ALA A 50 -8.95 -28.86 2.35
CA ALA A 50 -8.48 -28.80 3.72
C ALA A 50 -7.62 -30.02 4.09
N ALA A 51 -7.90 -31.20 3.51
CA ALA A 51 -7.13 -32.42 3.73
C ALA A 51 -5.76 -32.43 3.02
N LEU A 52 -5.47 -31.49 2.12
CA LEU A 52 -4.13 -31.33 1.55
C LEU A 52 -3.12 -31.00 2.66
N SER A 53 -1.83 -31.26 2.39
CA SER A 53 -0.77 -30.76 3.28
C SER A 53 -0.77 -29.23 3.31
N LYS A 54 -0.22 -28.63 4.37
CA LYS A 54 -0.04 -27.18 4.47
C LYS A 54 0.65 -26.60 3.23
N ASP A 55 1.70 -27.27 2.75
CA ASP A 55 2.42 -26.86 1.53
C ASP A 55 1.57 -27.00 0.27
N GLY A 56 0.74 -28.05 0.17
CA GLY A 56 -0.20 -28.24 -0.92
C GLY A 56 -1.20 -27.08 -1.00
N ARG A 57 -1.80 -26.71 0.13
CA ARG A 57 -2.72 -25.56 0.20
C ARG A 57 -2.01 -24.25 -0.10
N ARG A 58 -0.83 -24.02 0.48
CA ARG A 58 -0.02 -22.81 0.24
C ARG A 58 0.34 -22.64 -1.24
N ASN A 59 0.71 -23.73 -1.93
CA ASN A 59 1.01 -23.69 -3.36
C ASN A 59 -0.22 -23.34 -4.20
N THR A 60 -1.40 -23.87 -3.84
CA THR A 60 -2.65 -23.48 -4.48
C THR A 60 -2.95 -22.00 -4.25
N PHE A 61 -2.88 -21.51 -3.01
CA PHE A 61 -3.07 -20.09 -2.71
C PHE A 61 -2.09 -19.19 -3.46
N ARG A 62 -0.81 -19.55 -3.52
CA ARG A 62 0.20 -18.80 -4.27
C ARG A 62 -0.19 -18.61 -5.73
N ARG A 63 -0.69 -19.66 -6.39
CA ARG A 63 -1.08 -19.61 -7.81
C ARG A 63 -2.19 -18.59 -8.10
N TRP A 64 -3.04 -18.31 -7.11
CA TRP A 64 -4.26 -17.52 -7.29
C TRP A 64 -4.23 -16.17 -6.61
N LEU A 65 -3.49 -16.04 -5.52
CA LEU A 65 -3.47 -14.88 -4.65
C LEU A 65 -2.15 -14.10 -4.73
N VAL A 66 -1.15 -14.59 -5.45
CA VAL A 66 0.14 -13.91 -5.60
C VAL A 66 0.33 -13.46 -7.04
N GLU A 67 0.50 -12.16 -7.20
CA GLU A 67 0.74 -11.51 -8.48
C GLU A 67 2.24 -11.49 -8.79
N ASN A 68 2.58 -11.58 -10.08
CA ASN A 68 3.97 -11.48 -10.52
C ASN A 68 4.50 -10.04 -10.38
N GLU A 69 3.63 -9.07 -10.64
CA GLU A 69 3.93 -7.64 -10.49
C GLU A 69 3.46 -7.13 -9.13
N PRO A 70 4.09 -6.07 -8.59
CA PRO A 70 3.63 -5.48 -7.35
C PRO A 70 2.18 -5.01 -7.45
N ILE A 71 1.41 -5.24 -6.39
CA ILE A 71 0.03 -4.78 -6.28
C ILE A 71 0.05 -3.30 -5.91
N GLU A 72 -0.41 -2.44 -6.82
CA GLU A 72 -0.57 -1.01 -6.56
C GLU A 72 -1.88 -0.74 -5.80
N VAL A 73 -1.79 0.07 -4.74
CA VAL A 73 -2.90 0.49 -3.88
C VAL A 73 -3.02 2.00 -4.02
N ASP A 74 -3.87 2.44 -4.95
CA ASP A 74 -4.11 3.87 -5.22
C ASP A 74 -5.54 4.33 -4.84
N GLY A 75 -6.23 3.50 -4.05
CA GLY A 75 -7.58 3.78 -3.57
C GLY A 75 -8.46 2.54 -3.54
N PHE A 76 -9.62 2.63 -2.90
CA PHE A 76 -10.48 1.48 -2.62
C PHE A 76 -11.07 0.81 -3.88
N ILE A 77 -11.36 1.59 -4.93
CA ILE A 77 -12.00 1.08 -6.16
C ILE A 77 -10.98 0.31 -7.01
N GLU A 78 -9.79 0.89 -7.24
CA GLU A 78 -8.74 0.25 -8.05
C GLU A 78 -8.16 -0.99 -7.36
N TRP A 79 -8.10 -0.96 -6.03
CA TRP A 79 -7.75 -2.12 -5.19
C TRP A 79 -8.63 -3.34 -5.46
N GLN A 80 -9.94 -3.16 -5.65
CA GLN A 80 -10.87 -4.28 -5.92
C GLN A 80 -10.75 -4.86 -7.34
N CYS A 81 -10.10 -4.17 -8.27
CA CYS A 81 -9.88 -4.67 -9.63
C CYS A 81 -8.73 -5.67 -9.74
N CYS A 82 -7.89 -5.78 -8.70
CA CYS A 82 -6.81 -6.77 -8.65
C CYS A 82 -7.38 -8.19 -8.62
N LYS A 83 -6.90 -9.06 -9.51
CA LYS A 83 -7.34 -10.45 -9.61
C LYS A 83 -7.14 -11.18 -8.28
N ALA A 84 -5.96 -11.10 -7.67
CA ALA A 84 -5.71 -11.71 -6.37
C ALA A 84 -6.72 -11.29 -5.28
N ILE A 85 -7.09 -10.01 -5.24
CA ILE A 85 -8.05 -9.48 -4.26
C ILE A 85 -9.46 -9.99 -4.56
N ARG A 86 -9.90 -9.89 -5.82
CA ARG A 86 -11.19 -10.45 -6.23
C ARG A 86 -11.27 -11.94 -5.87
N THR A 87 -10.23 -12.72 -6.20
CA THR A 87 -10.19 -14.15 -5.88
C THR A 87 -10.19 -14.40 -4.38
N PHE A 88 -9.50 -13.58 -3.58
CA PHE A 88 -9.55 -13.67 -2.12
C PHE A 88 -10.97 -13.44 -1.58
N LEU A 89 -11.65 -12.38 -2.04
CA LEU A 89 -13.00 -12.04 -1.59
C LEU A 89 -14.00 -13.13 -1.97
N LEU A 90 -13.94 -13.63 -3.22
CA LEU A 90 -14.73 -14.77 -3.66
C LEU A 90 -14.49 -15.99 -2.76
N PHE A 91 -13.23 -16.29 -2.45
CA PHE A 91 -12.90 -17.41 -1.59
C PHE A 91 -13.45 -17.25 -0.16
N LYS A 92 -13.34 -16.04 0.39
CA LYS A 92 -13.86 -15.70 1.72
C LYS A 92 -15.37 -15.91 1.80
N ASP A 93 -16.11 -15.37 0.84
CA ASP A 93 -17.59 -15.43 0.82
C ASP A 93 -18.10 -16.88 0.80
N HIS A 94 -17.37 -17.79 0.14
CA HIS A 94 -17.74 -19.21 0.08
C HIS A 94 -17.39 -20.01 1.34
N LEU A 95 -16.45 -19.53 2.17
CA LEU A 95 -15.86 -20.31 3.26
C LEU A 95 -16.19 -19.79 4.67
N GLU A 96 -16.76 -18.60 4.81
CA GLU A 96 -16.92 -17.93 6.12
C GLU A 96 -17.75 -18.72 7.16
N GLY A 97 -18.52 -19.72 6.72
CA GLY A 97 -19.54 -20.39 7.54
C GLY A 97 -19.08 -21.40 8.61
N ASN A 98 -17.81 -21.84 8.67
CA ASN A 98 -17.34 -22.78 9.71
C ASN A 98 -15.85 -22.62 10.08
N GLU A 99 -15.43 -23.25 11.20
CA GLU A 99 -14.04 -23.16 11.72
C GLU A 99 -12.97 -23.57 10.70
N MET A 100 -13.24 -24.61 9.89
CA MET A 100 -12.32 -25.05 8.85
C MET A 100 -12.18 -23.99 7.76
N GLY A 101 -13.29 -23.40 7.32
CA GLY A 101 -13.28 -22.32 6.35
C GLY A 101 -12.55 -21.09 6.87
N GLN A 102 -12.78 -20.69 8.13
CA GLN A 102 -12.04 -19.62 8.78
C GLN A 102 -10.53 -19.88 8.80
N GLN A 103 -10.10 -21.10 9.15
CA GLN A 103 -8.69 -21.49 9.08
C GLN A 103 -8.12 -21.32 7.67
N LEU A 104 -8.84 -21.79 6.64
CA LEU A 104 -8.41 -21.67 5.25
C LEU A 104 -8.32 -20.21 4.79
N ILE A 105 -9.25 -19.36 5.21
CA ILE A 105 -9.22 -17.93 4.89
C ILE A 105 -8.03 -17.26 5.57
N HIS A 106 -7.71 -17.60 6.83
CA HIS A 106 -6.51 -17.10 7.50
C HIS A 106 -5.22 -17.53 6.79
N GLU A 107 -5.14 -18.78 6.33
CA GLU A 107 -4.01 -19.27 5.54
C GLU A 107 -3.89 -18.53 4.20
N ALA A 108 -5.01 -18.32 3.50
CA ALA A 108 -5.06 -17.54 2.27
C ALA A 108 -4.59 -16.10 2.48
N ARG A 109 -5.06 -15.46 3.56
CA ARG A 109 -4.72 -14.08 3.94
C ARG A 109 -3.23 -13.95 4.24
N GLN A 110 -2.67 -14.94 4.93
CA GLN A 110 -1.23 -14.99 5.21
C GLN A 110 -0.42 -15.07 3.91
N VAL A 111 -0.80 -15.95 2.98
CA VAL A 111 -0.12 -16.05 1.67
C VAL A 111 -0.23 -14.74 0.89
N PHE A 112 -1.41 -14.12 0.86
CA PHE A 112 -1.63 -12.86 0.16
C PHE A 112 -0.67 -11.75 0.65
N TYR A 113 -0.58 -11.52 1.96
CA TYR A 113 0.28 -10.46 2.48
C TYR A 113 1.77 -10.81 2.51
N GLU A 114 2.12 -12.08 2.74
CA GLU A 114 3.53 -12.48 2.84
C GLU A 114 4.23 -12.56 1.49
N GLU A 115 3.54 -12.97 0.45
CA GLU A 115 4.17 -13.31 -0.82
C GLU A 115 3.94 -12.30 -1.94
N ASN A 116 3.03 -11.34 -1.74
CA ASN A 116 2.91 -10.19 -2.65
C ASN A 116 3.85 -9.06 -2.26
N ARG A 117 4.17 -8.26 -3.29
CA ARG A 117 4.84 -6.97 -3.14
C ARG A 117 3.79 -5.89 -3.28
N PHE A 118 3.84 -4.87 -2.42
CA PHE A 118 2.85 -3.80 -2.42
C PHE A 118 3.47 -2.46 -2.79
N ILE A 119 2.74 -1.65 -3.53
CA ILE A 119 3.10 -0.24 -3.77
C ILE A 119 1.90 0.62 -3.39
N MET A 120 2.09 1.64 -2.57
CA MET A 120 0.96 2.50 -2.15
C MET A 120 1.38 3.91 -1.82
N SER A 121 0.42 4.84 -1.88
CA SER A 121 0.61 6.18 -1.32
C SER A 121 0.86 6.12 0.19
N SER A 122 1.78 6.97 0.68
CA SER A 122 1.99 7.19 2.11
C SER A 122 0.71 7.52 2.88
N THR A 123 -0.27 8.16 2.24
CA THR A 123 -1.56 8.51 2.86
C THR A 123 -2.47 7.30 3.11
N LEU A 124 -2.23 6.18 2.43
CA LEU A 124 -3.04 4.95 2.55
C LEU A 124 -2.43 3.91 3.47
N LEU A 125 -1.21 4.16 3.98
CA LEU A 125 -0.43 3.18 4.73
C LEU A 125 -1.16 2.69 6.00
N ASP A 126 -1.74 3.61 6.77
CA ASP A 126 -2.51 3.27 7.97
C ASP A 126 -3.80 2.50 7.64
N GLN A 127 -4.52 2.93 6.60
CA GLN A 127 -5.73 2.26 6.14
C GLN A 127 -5.43 0.84 5.65
N PHE A 128 -4.34 0.66 4.90
CA PHE A 128 -3.90 -0.64 4.43
C PHE A 128 -3.61 -1.60 5.58
N MET A 129 -2.89 -1.12 6.60
CA MET A 129 -2.59 -1.91 7.81
C MET A 129 -3.82 -2.22 8.66
N SER A 130 -4.90 -1.44 8.56
CA SER A 130 -6.18 -1.75 9.24
C SER A 130 -6.93 -2.95 8.67
N ASP A 131 -6.35 -3.64 7.70
CA ASP A 131 -6.87 -4.83 7.03
C ASP A 131 -8.04 -4.54 6.09
N SER A 132 -7.68 -4.16 4.85
CA SER A 132 -8.65 -3.87 3.80
C SER A 132 -9.39 -5.10 3.25
N LEU A 133 -9.03 -6.33 3.68
CA LEU A 133 -9.71 -7.56 3.23
C LEU A 133 -10.91 -7.93 4.13
N GLY A 134 -11.09 -7.24 5.26
CA GLY A 134 -12.31 -7.27 6.06
C GLY A 134 -12.05 -7.39 7.56
N SER A 135 -13.10 -7.77 8.30
CA SER A 135 -13.02 -7.97 9.75
C SER A 135 -12.72 -9.42 10.10
N TRP A 136 -11.89 -9.62 11.11
CA TRP A 136 -11.35 -10.93 11.47
C TRP A 136 -11.41 -11.15 12.99
N GLU A 137 -11.67 -12.38 13.42
CA GLU A 137 -11.48 -12.76 14.82
C GLU A 137 -10.02 -13.11 15.06
N LYS A 138 -9.35 -12.39 15.98
CA LYS A 138 -7.96 -12.63 16.39
C LYS A 138 -6.97 -12.82 15.21
N PRO A 139 -6.97 -11.92 14.20
CA PRO A 139 -6.05 -12.05 13.08
C PRO A 139 -4.60 -11.82 13.52
N VAL A 140 -3.68 -12.45 12.80
CA VAL A 140 -2.29 -11.96 12.75
C VAL A 140 -2.30 -10.57 12.12
N ALA A 141 -1.67 -9.60 12.75
CA ALA A 141 -1.71 -8.21 12.30
C ALA A 141 -1.11 -8.07 10.89
N VAL A 142 -1.66 -7.18 10.05
CA VAL A 142 -1.21 -7.03 8.64
C VAL A 142 0.25 -6.58 8.61
N GLU A 143 0.64 -5.70 9.52
CA GLU A 143 1.98 -5.16 9.65
C GLU A 143 3.06 -6.21 9.98
N SER A 144 2.66 -7.38 10.50
CA SER A 144 3.57 -8.50 10.73
C SER A 144 3.58 -9.52 9.59
N LEU A 145 2.75 -9.34 8.55
CA LEU A 145 2.68 -10.23 7.40
C LEU A 145 3.40 -9.67 6.18
N ILE A 146 3.40 -8.34 6.01
CA ILE A 146 4.02 -7.67 4.87
C ILE A 146 5.53 -7.96 4.83
N ARG A 147 6.03 -8.46 3.70
CA ARG A 147 7.47 -8.71 3.47
C ARG A 147 8.14 -7.68 2.57
N ASP A 148 7.45 -7.17 1.55
CA ASP A 148 8.00 -6.21 0.59
C ASP A 148 6.97 -5.12 0.26
N ILE A 149 7.34 -3.86 0.53
CA ILE A 149 6.46 -2.71 0.34
C ILE A 149 7.23 -1.48 -0.15
N ALA A 150 6.65 -0.77 -1.11
CA ALA A 150 7.06 0.56 -1.53
C ALA A 150 6.00 1.60 -1.16
N ILE A 151 6.42 2.63 -0.44
CA ILE A 151 5.60 3.73 0.04
C ILE A 151 5.93 4.95 -0.81
N ARG A 152 4.99 5.34 -1.69
CA ARG A 152 5.10 6.50 -2.57
C ARG A 152 4.77 7.77 -1.80
N VAL A 153 5.68 8.73 -1.89
CA VAL A 153 5.52 10.10 -1.41
C VAL A 153 5.28 10.97 -2.64
N ASP A 154 4.03 11.39 -2.81
CA ASP A 154 3.61 12.26 -3.91
C ASP A 154 3.01 13.55 -3.36
N ARG A 155 3.66 14.68 -3.65
CA ARG A 155 3.21 16.01 -3.20
C ARG A 155 1.84 16.41 -3.74
N ARG A 156 1.35 15.79 -4.82
CA ARG A 156 0.01 16.07 -5.36
C ARG A 156 -1.10 15.62 -4.43
N TYR A 157 -0.82 14.59 -3.64
CA TYR A 157 -1.80 13.93 -2.77
C TYR A 157 -1.46 14.03 -1.28
N CYS A 158 -0.25 14.47 -0.94
CA CYS A 158 0.19 14.66 0.43
C CYS A 158 0.50 16.13 0.72
N GLU A 159 -0.23 16.72 1.67
CA GLU A 159 0.17 17.99 2.27
C GLU A 159 1.46 17.78 3.08
N SER A 160 2.40 18.71 2.96
CA SER A 160 3.73 18.62 3.57
C SER A 160 3.71 18.42 5.09
N GLU A 161 2.68 18.91 5.77
CA GLU A 161 2.56 18.87 7.23
C GLU A 161 2.25 17.46 7.77
N ASN A 162 1.71 16.58 6.93
CA ASN A 162 1.32 15.22 7.33
C ASN A 162 2.32 14.15 6.90
N LEU A 163 3.39 14.50 6.17
CA LEU A 163 4.30 13.52 5.58
C LEU A 163 5.05 12.71 6.65
N ALA A 164 5.49 13.35 7.74
CA ALA A 164 6.14 12.67 8.85
C ALA A 164 5.20 11.69 9.56
N LEU A 165 3.93 12.09 9.76
CA LEU A 165 2.91 11.24 10.37
C LEU A 165 2.59 10.02 9.49
N ASN A 166 2.35 10.26 8.20
CA ASN A 166 2.05 9.22 7.22
C ASN A 166 3.17 8.18 7.13
N LEU A 167 4.43 8.64 7.02
CA LEU A 167 5.59 7.74 6.99
C LEU A 167 5.85 7.07 8.35
N GLY A 168 5.44 7.68 9.45
CA GLY A 168 5.55 7.11 10.79
C GLY A 168 4.83 5.76 10.95
N GLY A 169 3.78 5.51 10.14
CA GLY A 169 3.13 4.21 10.09
C GLY A 169 4.09 3.06 9.72
N ALA A 170 5.15 3.34 8.97
CA ALA A 170 6.12 2.33 8.53
C ALA A 170 6.86 1.66 9.69
N PHE A 171 6.97 2.29 10.86
CA PHE A 171 7.59 1.66 12.05
C PHE A 171 6.86 0.40 12.52
N ARG A 172 5.60 0.20 12.13
CA ARG A 172 4.82 -0.99 12.50
C ARG A 172 5.18 -2.22 11.67
N LEU A 173 5.87 -2.06 10.54
CA LEU A 173 6.27 -3.12 9.59
C LEU A 173 7.41 -3.99 10.14
N THR A 174 7.15 -4.68 11.24
CA THR A 174 8.14 -5.44 12.03
C THR A 174 8.86 -6.51 11.22
N ASP A 175 8.12 -7.16 10.34
CA ASP A 175 8.48 -8.37 9.63
C ASP A 175 8.89 -8.14 8.16
N ALA A 176 8.88 -6.87 7.72
CA ALA A 176 9.23 -6.50 6.36
C ALA A 176 10.70 -6.78 6.05
N GLU A 177 10.96 -7.51 4.98
CA GLU A 177 12.31 -7.81 4.49
C GLU A 177 12.85 -6.67 3.64
N ARG A 178 11.97 -5.93 2.96
CA ARG A 178 12.27 -4.76 2.15
C ARG A 178 11.20 -3.69 2.34
N ILE A 179 11.66 -2.45 2.57
CA ILE A 179 10.81 -1.26 2.60
C ILE A 179 11.45 -0.23 1.66
N SER A 180 10.69 0.34 0.74
CA SER A 180 11.14 1.43 -0.12
C SER A 180 10.32 2.69 0.16
N ILE A 181 10.99 3.83 0.31
CA ILE A 181 10.35 5.14 0.24
C ILE A 181 10.64 5.73 -1.13
N GLU A 182 9.60 6.04 -1.88
CA GLU A 182 9.68 6.47 -3.27
C GLU A 182 9.14 7.89 -3.42
N VAL A 183 10.02 8.87 -3.61
CA VAL A 183 9.63 10.26 -3.91
C VAL A 183 9.19 10.33 -5.36
N VAL A 184 7.89 10.54 -5.58
CA VAL A 184 7.25 10.65 -6.89
C VAL A 184 7.12 12.12 -7.25
N GLU A 185 8.10 12.63 -7.99
CA GLU A 185 8.11 14.03 -8.42
C GLU A 185 8.74 14.20 -9.80
N ARG A 186 8.32 15.27 -10.49
CA ARG A 186 8.98 15.72 -11.71
C ARG A 186 10.34 16.36 -11.38
N GLY A 187 11.06 16.78 -12.43
CA GLY A 187 12.28 17.57 -12.27
C GLY A 187 13.55 16.75 -12.37
N VAL A 188 14.57 17.15 -11.61
CA VAL A 188 15.94 16.64 -11.82
C VAL A 188 16.09 15.30 -11.11
N PRO A 189 16.74 14.30 -11.73
CA PRO A 189 16.94 12.98 -11.12
C PRO A 189 17.54 12.96 -9.72
N ASN A 190 18.51 13.83 -9.46
CA ASN A 190 19.14 13.95 -8.15
C ASN A 190 18.28 14.72 -7.14
N GLY A 191 17.11 15.25 -7.54
CA GLY A 191 16.26 16.03 -6.64
C GLY A 191 16.77 17.43 -6.33
N SER A 192 17.63 18.01 -7.18
CA SER A 192 18.11 19.39 -6.98
C SER A 192 17.06 20.47 -7.21
N ASP A 193 15.91 20.13 -7.77
CA ASP A 193 14.79 21.07 -7.88
C ASP A 193 14.19 21.39 -6.51
N LEU A 194 13.63 22.60 -6.39
CA LEU A 194 13.12 23.12 -5.11
C LEU A 194 12.01 22.25 -4.52
N ALA A 195 11.14 21.71 -5.37
CA ALA A 195 10.02 20.89 -4.93
C ALA A 195 10.50 19.61 -4.24
N THR A 196 11.46 18.91 -4.85
CA THR A 196 11.99 17.68 -4.25
C THR A 196 12.80 17.97 -2.98
N GLN A 197 13.59 19.04 -2.95
CA GLN A 197 14.32 19.41 -1.74
C GLN A 197 13.39 19.72 -0.56
N GLU A 198 12.26 20.38 -0.82
CA GLU A 198 11.27 20.67 0.22
C GLU A 198 10.59 19.39 0.74
N THR A 199 10.25 18.43 -0.14
CA THR A 199 9.76 17.10 0.29
C THR A 199 10.79 16.38 1.14
N ILE A 200 12.04 16.33 0.68
CA ILE A 200 13.15 15.71 1.41
C ILE A 200 13.31 16.37 2.78
N LYS A 201 13.25 17.70 2.86
CA LYS A 201 13.29 18.45 4.12
C LYS A 201 12.17 18.02 5.05
N ASN A 202 10.93 17.95 4.57
CA ASN A 202 9.76 17.63 5.39
C ASN A 202 9.75 16.19 5.91
N MET A 203 10.37 15.25 5.20
CA MET A 203 10.53 13.86 5.66
C MET A 203 11.90 13.56 6.29
N SER A 204 12.79 14.55 6.39
CA SER A 204 14.21 14.34 6.76
C SER A 204 14.36 13.60 8.09
N MET A 205 13.65 14.04 9.13
CA MET A 205 13.69 13.42 10.46
C MET A 205 13.12 12.00 10.45
N VAL A 206 11.90 11.80 9.96
CA VAL A 206 11.27 10.46 9.97
C VAL A 206 12.07 9.46 9.14
N VAL A 207 12.63 9.87 8.00
CA VAL A 207 13.47 8.99 7.17
C VAL A 207 14.79 8.66 7.87
N LYS A 208 15.40 9.61 8.60
CA LYS A 208 16.59 9.36 9.43
C LYS A 208 16.30 8.27 10.48
N ASP A 209 15.16 8.38 11.15
CA ASP A 209 14.75 7.41 12.18
C ASP A 209 14.40 6.04 11.58
N LEU A 210 13.71 6.01 10.43
CA LEU A 210 13.42 4.78 9.70
C LEU A 210 14.70 4.11 9.20
N ILE A 211 15.69 4.86 8.72
CA ILE A 211 17.02 4.32 8.36
C ILE A 211 17.69 3.71 9.60
N GLY A 212 17.61 4.38 10.76
CA GLY A 212 18.13 3.85 12.02
C GLY A 212 17.45 2.56 12.46
N HIS A 213 16.13 2.45 12.24
CA HIS A 213 15.33 1.30 12.65
C HIS A 213 15.45 0.10 11.70
N PHE A 214 15.38 0.32 10.38
CA PHE A 214 15.36 -0.75 9.38
C PHE A 214 16.73 -1.04 8.75
N GLY A 215 17.67 -0.10 8.85
CA GLY A 215 19.04 -0.25 8.38
C GLY A 215 19.13 -0.57 6.88
N PRO A 216 19.70 -1.72 6.49
CA PRO A 216 19.85 -2.11 5.10
C PRO A 216 18.52 -2.48 4.42
N ARG A 217 17.46 -2.81 5.18
CA ARG A 217 16.15 -3.19 4.62
C ARG A 217 15.39 -2.01 4.01
N LEU A 218 15.74 -0.78 4.41
CA LEU A 218 15.10 0.43 3.90
C LEU A 218 15.85 1.00 2.69
N GLU A 219 15.12 1.29 1.63
CA GLU A 219 15.60 2.03 0.47
C GLU A 219 14.91 3.39 0.40
N VAL A 220 15.60 4.38 -0.16
CA VAL A 220 15.02 5.71 -0.40
C VAL A 220 15.41 6.14 -1.80
N SER A 221 14.41 6.38 -2.65
CA SER A 221 14.65 6.67 -4.05
C SER A 221 13.73 7.77 -4.58
N LYS A 222 14.19 8.47 -5.62
CA LYS A 222 13.36 9.33 -6.46
C LYS A 222 12.91 8.56 -7.70
N LEU A 223 11.63 8.63 -8.02
CA LEU A 223 11.05 8.10 -9.25
C LEU A 223 10.80 9.23 -10.23
N LEU A 224 11.31 9.10 -11.45
CA LEU A 224 11.00 10.02 -12.55
C LEU A 224 10.03 9.39 -13.53
N PHE A 225 8.96 10.12 -13.84
CA PHE A 225 8.01 9.77 -14.89
C PHE A 225 8.27 10.60 -16.14
N TRP A 226 8.15 9.97 -17.31
CA TRP A 226 8.20 10.67 -18.58
C TRP A 226 6.81 11.28 -18.87
N ASP A 227 6.77 12.56 -19.22
CA ASP A 227 5.54 13.37 -19.35
C ASP A 227 4.47 12.85 -20.32
N ALA A 228 4.79 11.84 -21.15
CA ALA A 228 3.88 11.32 -22.16
C ALA A 228 2.78 10.41 -21.60
N ASP A 229 2.97 9.79 -20.43
CA ASP A 229 2.11 8.71 -19.94
C ASP A 229 1.09 9.15 -18.87
N TYR A 230 1.12 10.41 -18.47
CA TYR A 230 0.28 10.92 -17.37
C TYR A 230 -1.10 11.45 -17.82
N LYS A 231 -1.63 10.97 -18.95
CA LYS A 231 -2.88 11.51 -19.49
C LYS A 231 -4.16 10.89 -18.94
N ASP A 232 -4.15 9.71 -18.34
CA ASP A 232 -5.40 9.03 -17.94
C ASP A 232 -5.37 8.36 -16.56
N GLY A 233 -4.51 8.79 -15.64
CA GLY A 233 -4.45 8.23 -14.28
C GLY A 233 -3.99 6.76 -14.20
N LEU A 234 -3.72 6.11 -15.34
CA LEU A 234 -3.19 4.76 -15.43
C LEU A 234 -1.67 4.80 -15.65
N THR A 235 -0.93 4.41 -14.62
CA THR A 235 0.52 4.29 -14.61
C THR A 235 0.95 3.07 -15.42
N VAL A 236 1.62 3.24 -16.57
CA VAL A 236 2.40 2.15 -17.18
C VAL A 236 3.59 2.71 -17.97
N CYS A 237 4.69 3.06 -17.29
CA CYS A 237 6.02 3.07 -17.91
C CYS A 237 7.12 3.05 -16.82
N PRO A 238 8.30 2.47 -17.12
CA PRO A 238 9.33 2.24 -16.11
C PRO A 238 9.85 3.58 -15.59
N ALA A 239 9.47 3.94 -14.37
CA ALA A 239 10.04 5.06 -13.68
C ALA A 239 11.53 4.75 -13.42
N VAL A 240 12.41 5.62 -13.91
CA VAL A 240 13.83 5.48 -13.60
C VAL A 240 14.00 5.80 -12.13
N ARG A 241 14.50 4.83 -11.36
CA ARG A 241 14.74 4.94 -9.93
C ARG A 241 16.14 5.49 -9.68
N TYR A 242 16.23 6.59 -8.93
CA TYR A 242 17.48 7.19 -8.50
C TYR A 242 17.64 7.02 -7.00
N ASP A 243 18.71 6.35 -6.58
CA ASP A 243 19.03 6.20 -5.17
C ASP A 243 19.41 7.56 -4.56
N ILE A 244 18.61 8.02 -3.60
CA ILE A 244 18.83 9.24 -2.85
C ILE A 244 19.05 8.96 -1.35
N LYS A 245 19.05 7.69 -0.93
CA LYS A 245 19.40 7.28 0.44
C LYS A 245 20.76 7.84 0.89
N PRO A 246 21.79 7.96 0.03
CA PRO A 246 23.07 8.57 0.42
C PRO A 246 23.00 10.00 0.95
N TYR A 247 21.89 10.72 0.74
CA TYR A 247 21.68 12.05 1.31
C TYR A 247 21.53 12.02 2.84
N TRP A 248 21.09 10.91 3.41
CA TRP A 248 20.98 10.72 4.86
C TRP A 248 22.28 10.23 5.53
N ASN A 249 23.36 10.03 4.76
CA ASN A 249 24.65 9.72 5.35
C ASN A 249 25.17 10.92 6.16
N ALA A 250 25.80 10.65 7.30
CA ALA A 250 26.40 11.69 8.11
C ALA A 250 27.40 12.53 7.29
N PRO A 251 27.29 13.86 7.29
CA PRO A 251 28.21 14.71 6.54
C PRO A 251 29.62 14.66 7.14
N SER A 252 30.63 14.54 6.30
CA SER A 252 32.03 14.64 6.73
C SER A 252 32.43 16.09 7.03
N ASP A 253 33.48 16.29 7.84
CA ASP A 253 34.04 17.62 8.10
C ASP A 253 34.51 18.29 6.80
N THR A 254 35.06 17.51 5.87
CA THR A 254 35.43 17.99 4.54
C THR A 254 34.23 18.47 3.74
N ALA A 255 33.10 17.74 3.78
CA ALA A 255 31.86 18.17 3.13
C ALA A 255 31.35 19.50 3.70
N ARG A 256 31.36 19.65 5.04
CA ARG A 256 30.99 20.91 5.72
C ARG A 256 31.89 22.08 5.31
N ALA A 257 33.21 21.88 5.30
CA ALA A 257 34.17 22.90 4.89
C ALA A 257 34.01 23.30 3.41
N ARG A 258 33.75 22.34 2.53
CA ARG A 258 33.49 22.60 1.10
C ARG A 258 32.17 23.35 0.89
N MET A 259 31.13 23.03 1.66
CA MET A 259 29.85 23.75 1.58
C MET A 259 30.02 25.22 1.97
N GLN A 260 30.78 25.52 3.02
CA GLN A 260 31.10 26.91 3.43
C GLN A 260 31.85 27.69 2.35
N LYS A 261 32.63 27.01 1.52
CA LYS A 261 33.38 27.60 0.39
C LYS A 261 32.60 27.65 -0.92
N GLY A 262 31.40 27.07 -0.98
CA GLY A 262 30.64 26.91 -2.23
C GLY A 262 31.21 25.86 -3.19
N GLU A 263 32.01 24.91 -2.68
CA GLU A 263 32.73 23.89 -3.46
C GLU A 263 32.16 22.47 -3.27
N ALA A 264 31.11 22.32 -2.47
CA ALA A 264 30.46 21.04 -2.21
C ALA A 264 29.70 20.53 -3.44
N SER A 265 29.75 19.22 -3.67
CA SER A 265 28.83 18.55 -4.57
C SER A 265 27.39 18.63 -4.05
N PHE A 266 26.41 18.40 -4.92
CA PHE A 266 25.00 18.42 -4.52
C PHE A 266 24.70 17.41 -3.40
N GLN A 267 25.27 16.20 -3.49
CA GLN A 267 25.11 15.19 -2.44
C GLN A 267 25.70 15.66 -1.10
N GLU A 268 26.90 16.25 -1.09
CA GLU A 268 27.51 16.79 0.14
C GLU A 268 26.66 17.91 0.74
N THR A 269 26.09 18.78 -0.11
CA THR A 269 25.16 19.84 0.32
C THR A 269 23.92 19.23 0.99
N MET A 270 23.30 18.22 0.36
CA MET A 270 22.12 17.55 0.93
C MET A 270 22.44 16.86 2.27
N GLN A 271 23.60 16.23 2.41
CA GLN A 271 24.02 15.59 3.67
C GLN A 271 24.14 16.60 4.83
N VAL A 272 24.71 17.78 4.56
CA VAL A 272 24.82 18.83 5.58
C VAL A 272 23.44 19.40 5.92
N GLN A 273 22.62 19.70 4.90
CA GLN A 273 21.29 20.25 5.10
C GLN A 273 20.34 19.30 5.82
N ILE A 274 20.31 18.02 5.44
CA ILE A 274 19.47 17.01 6.12
C ILE A 274 19.89 16.83 7.57
N ALA A 275 21.21 16.84 7.86
CA ALA A 275 21.68 16.80 9.25
C ALA A 275 21.14 17.99 10.05
N GLU A 276 21.15 19.20 9.48
CA GLU A 276 20.58 20.39 10.13
C GLU A 276 19.05 20.31 10.26
N TRP A 277 18.33 19.87 9.23
CA TRP A 277 16.86 19.77 9.25
C TRP A 277 16.37 18.74 10.27
N ALA A 278 17.01 17.57 10.31
CA ALA A 278 16.65 16.50 11.23
C ALA A 278 17.01 16.82 12.70
N ASP A 279 17.92 17.75 12.93
CA ASP A 279 18.29 18.21 14.28
C ASP A 279 17.47 19.44 14.74
N GLN A 280 16.87 20.19 13.81
CA GLN A 280 16.08 21.40 14.08
C GLN A 280 14.58 21.12 14.35
N SER A 281 14.05 19.97 13.95
CA SER A 281 12.65 19.59 14.18
C SER A 281 12.42 19.02 15.59
N TYR A 282 12.53 19.87 16.61
CA TYR A 282 12.09 19.56 17.99
C TYR A 282 10.86 20.41 18.34
N ASP A 283 9.67 19.85 18.11
CA ASP A 283 8.51 20.07 18.98
C ASP A 283 7.85 18.70 19.26
N PRO A 284 8.11 18.09 20.43
CA PRO A 284 7.60 16.78 20.76
C PRO A 284 6.12 16.90 21.16
N TYR A 285 5.20 16.78 20.19
CA TYR A 285 3.87 16.29 20.55
C TYR A 285 3.99 14.83 21.01
N PRO A 286 3.52 14.49 22.22
CA PRO A 286 3.81 13.21 22.82
C PRO A 286 2.97 12.11 22.17
N LEU A 287 3.63 11.14 21.53
CA LEU A 287 3.08 9.81 21.24
C LEU A 287 2.78 8.97 22.52
N ASN A 288 2.65 9.62 23.68
CA ASN A 288 2.41 9.00 24.99
C ASN A 288 1.04 9.34 25.60
N ALA A 289 0.01 9.62 24.80
CA ALA A 289 -1.34 9.90 25.30
C ALA A 289 -2.37 8.77 25.07
N VAL A 290 -1.93 7.54 24.79
CA VAL A 290 -2.82 6.36 24.86
C VAL A 290 -2.10 5.24 25.59
N GLY A 291 -2.55 4.95 26.81
CA GLY A 291 -2.35 3.63 27.41
C GLY A 291 -1.32 3.52 28.55
N ARG A 292 -1.35 4.41 29.53
CA ARG A 292 -1.11 4.02 30.94
C ARG A 292 -1.99 4.87 31.84
N ASP A 293 -3.13 4.32 32.22
CA ASP A 293 -3.63 4.36 33.59
C ASP A 293 -4.75 3.32 33.73
N VAL A 294 -4.49 2.37 34.65
CA VAL A 294 -5.35 1.51 35.48
C VAL A 294 -6.65 0.95 34.88
#